data_AF-A0A551YVF0-F1
#
_entry.id   AF-A0A551YVF0-F1
#
_cell.length_a   1.000
_cell.length_b   1.000
_cell.length_c   1.000
_cell.angle_alpha   90.00
_cell.angle_beta   90.00
_cell.angle_gamma   90.00
#
_symmetry.space_group_name_H-M   'P 1'
#
loop_
_entity.id
_entity.type
_entity.pdbx_description
1 polymer ?
#
loop_
_entity_poly.entity_id
_entity_poly.type
_entity_poly.pdbx_seq_one_letter_code
_entity_poly.pdbx_strand_id
1 'polypeptide(L)' 'MTLPEMIKSFENLSEDEQESLLEILCQYRAKAREREILANFQELKEAIATGTAKSGTVEELIADLNED' A
#
# COMPACT_ATOMS: atom_id res chain seq x y z
N MET A 1 6.44 -11.36 -18.78
CA MET A 1 7.63 -11.22 -17.92
C MET A 1 7.27 -11.78 -16.56
N THR A 2 8.02 -12.75 -16.08
CA THR A 2 7.85 -13.42 -14.79
C THR A 2 8.77 -12.79 -13.74
N LEU A 3 8.47 -12.99 -12.46
CA LEU A 3 9.33 -12.53 -11.35
C LEU A 3 10.80 -12.96 -11.53
N PRO A 4 11.12 -14.22 -11.86
CA PRO A 4 12.49 -14.64 -12.13
C PRO A 4 13.16 -13.91 -13.31
N GLU A 5 12.42 -13.59 -14.38
CA GLU A 5 12.95 -12.82 -15.52
C GLU A 5 13.26 -11.37 -15.12
N MET A 6 12.46 -10.78 -14.22
CA MET A 6 12.70 -9.44 -13.68
C MET A 6 13.94 -9.40 -12.79
N ILE A 7 14.14 -10.43 -11.94
CA ILE A 7 15.34 -10.54 -11.09
C ILE A 7 16.60 -10.63 -11.97
N LYS A 8 16.60 -11.47 -13.00
CA LYS A 8 17.73 -11.55 -13.94
C LYS A 8 17.98 -10.23 -14.66
N SER A 9 16.93 -9.48 -14.98
CA SER A 9 17.06 -8.17 -15.62
C SER A 9 17.67 -7.14 -14.67
N PHE A 10 17.31 -7.21 -13.37
CA PHE A 10 17.88 -6.39 -12.31
C PHE A 10 19.36 -6.71 -12.08
N GLU A 11 19.73 -7.99 -12.02
CA GLU A 11 21.12 -8.44 -11.82
C GLU A 11 22.08 -8.00 -12.96
N ASN A 12 21.54 -7.75 -14.15
CA ASN A 12 22.32 -7.27 -15.30
C ASN A 12 22.58 -5.75 -15.29
N LEU A 13 21.96 -5.00 -14.36
CA LEU A 13 22.19 -3.58 -14.18
C LEU A 13 23.53 -3.34 -13.44
N SER A 14 24.16 -2.19 -13.68
CA SER A 14 25.26 -1.71 -12.84
C SER A 14 24.79 -1.41 -11.41
N GLU A 15 25.72 -1.32 -10.45
CA GLU A 15 25.39 -1.02 -9.05
C GLU A 15 24.62 0.30 -8.90
N ASP A 16 25.01 1.35 -9.63
CA ASP A 16 24.33 2.65 -9.61
C ASP A 16 22.89 2.58 -10.17
N GLU A 17 22.68 1.77 -11.22
CA GLU A 17 21.37 1.54 -11.82
C GLU A 17 20.47 0.69 -10.91
N GLN A 18 21.05 -0.30 -10.23
CA GLN A 18 20.34 -1.11 -9.22
C GLN A 18 19.86 -0.22 -8.07
N GLU A 19 20.72 0.62 -7.51
CA GLU A 19 20.37 1.54 -6.42
C GLU A 19 19.28 2.53 -6.86
N SER A 20 19.44 3.12 -8.04
CA SER A 20 18.44 4.04 -8.61
C SER A 20 17.06 3.37 -8.78
N LEU A 21 17.05 2.12 -9.25
CA LEU A 21 15.80 1.37 -9.43
C LEU A 21 15.14 1.02 -8.08
N LEU A 22 15.93 0.65 -7.07
CA LEU A 22 15.43 0.40 -5.72
C LEU A 22 14.80 1.66 -5.12
N GLU A 23 15.42 2.82 -5.30
CA GLU A 23 14.87 4.10 -4.84
C GLU A 23 13.51 4.39 -5.52
N ILE A 24 13.42 4.22 -6.84
CA ILE A 24 12.17 4.42 -7.59
C ILE A 24 11.07 3.48 -7.09
N LEU A 25 11.38 2.20 -6.86
CA LEU A 25 10.42 1.23 -6.34
C LEU A 25 9.93 1.62 -4.94
N CYS A 26 10.83 2.10 -4.07
CA CYS A 26 10.47 2.63 -2.76
C CYS A 26 9.49 3.81 -2.88
N GLN A 27 9.78 4.76 -3.76
CA GLN A 27 8.91 5.92 -4.02
C GLN A 27 7.53 5.49 -4.55
N TYR A 28 7.47 4.50 -5.44
CA TYR A 28 6.20 3.97 -5.93
C TYR A 28 5.39 3.30 -4.83
N ARG A 29 6.02 2.55 -3.93
CA ARG A 29 5.31 1.96 -2.79
C ARG A 29 4.79 3.03 -1.83
N ALA A 30 5.56 4.08 -1.56
CA ALA A 30 5.12 5.21 -0.75
C ALA A 30 3.89 5.90 -1.37
N LYS A 31 3.92 6.22 -2.66
CA LYS A 31 2.76 6.79 -3.39
C LYS A 31 1.55 5.88 -3.39
N ALA A 32 1.74 4.55 -3.51
CA ALA A 32 0.64 3.60 -3.42
C ALA A 32 -0.03 3.65 -2.03
N ARG A 33 0.78 3.66 -0.96
CA ARG A 33 0.30 3.80 0.41
C ARG A 33 -0.45 5.11 0.65
N GLU A 34 0.04 6.23 0.11
CA GLU A 34 -0.65 7.52 0.20
C GLU A 34 -2.04 7.47 -0.47
N ARG A 35 -2.15 6.81 -1.63
CA ARG A 35 -3.44 6.61 -2.29
C ARG A 35 -4.39 5.72 -1.48
N GLU A 36 -3.87 4.63 -0.89
CA GLU A 36 -4.65 3.76 0.01
C GLU A 36 -5.19 4.56 1.21
N ILE A 37 -4.35 5.36 1.86
CA ILE A 37 -4.76 6.22 3.00
C ILE A 37 -5.83 7.22 2.56
N LEU A 38 -5.66 7.86 1.40
CA LEU A 38 -6.63 8.82 0.89
C LEU A 38 -7.99 8.18 0.59
N ALA A 39 -7.98 6.99 -0.01
CA ALA A 39 -9.21 6.23 -0.28
C ALA A 39 -9.91 5.85 1.03
N ASN A 40 -9.19 5.25 1.99
CA ASN A 40 -9.74 4.90 3.30
C ASN A 40 -10.32 6.12 4.03
N PHE A 41 -9.69 7.30 3.89
CA PHE A 41 -10.20 8.53 4.50
C PHE A 41 -11.48 9.04 3.83
N GLN A 42 -11.61 8.89 2.52
CA GLN A 42 -12.84 9.22 1.79
C GLN A 42 -13.99 8.30 2.21
N GLU A 43 -13.73 6.98 2.29
CA GLU A 43 -14.70 5.99 2.76
C GLU A 43 -15.13 6.27 4.21
N LEU A 44 -14.18 6.59 5.10
CA LEU A 44 -14.49 6.97 6.49
C LEU A 44 -15.37 8.23 6.55
N LYS A 45 -15.07 9.25 5.74
CA LYS A 45 -15.89 10.47 5.69
C LYS A 45 -17.33 10.16 5.25
N GLU A 46 -17.50 9.31 4.26
CA GLU A 46 -18.82 8.88 3.80
C GLU A 46 -19.55 8.10 4.89
N ALA A 47 -18.89 7.14 5.53
CA ALA A 47 -19.46 6.36 6.63
C ALA A 47 -19.87 7.23 7.82
N ILE A 48 -19.13 8.29 8.13
CA ILE A 48 -19.52 9.27 9.15
C ILE A 48 -20.78 10.01 8.71
N ALA A 49 -20.83 10.47 7.45
CA ALA A 49 -21.96 11.23 6.93
C ALA A 49 -23.26 10.40 6.87
N THR A 50 -23.17 9.11 6.59
CA THR A 50 -24.30 8.17 6.55
C THR A 50 -24.63 7.54 7.91
N GLY A 51 -23.82 7.81 8.94
CA GLY A 51 -23.99 7.23 10.27
C GLY A 51 -23.65 5.74 10.36
N THR A 52 -22.88 5.21 9.41
CA THR A 52 -22.43 3.81 9.36
C THR A 52 -20.98 3.62 9.78
N ALA A 53 -20.32 4.68 10.24
CA ALA A 53 -18.95 4.60 10.75
C ALA A 53 -18.88 3.69 11.98
N LYS A 54 -17.98 2.70 11.94
CA LYS A 54 -17.65 1.85 13.09
C LYS A 54 -16.65 2.56 14.00
N SER A 55 -16.84 2.43 15.31
CA SER A 55 -15.95 2.99 16.33
C SER A 55 -15.87 2.03 17.51
N GLY A 56 -14.69 1.86 18.09
CA GLY A 56 -14.45 0.92 19.19
C GLY A 56 -12.97 0.93 19.60
N THR A 57 -12.54 -0.09 20.34
CA THR A 57 -11.13 -0.29 20.63
C THR A 57 -10.37 -0.72 19.37
N VAL A 58 -9.04 -0.66 19.42
CA VAL A 58 -8.18 -1.11 18.30
C VAL A 58 -8.42 -2.60 18.03
N GLU A 59 -8.58 -3.41 19.07
CA GLU A 59 -8.82 -4.85 18.96
C GLU A 59 -10.16 -5.16 18.28
N GLU A 60 -11.23 -4.42 18.63
CA GLU A 60 -12.55 -4.57 18.03
C GLU A 60 -12.53 -4.23 16.53
N LEU A 61 -11.85 -3.14 16.17
CA LEU A 61 -11.72 -2.72 14.77
C LEU A 61 -10.82 -3.67 13.96
N ILE A 62 -9.78 -4.25 14.57
CA ILE A 62 -8.95 -5.27 13.93
C ILE A 62 -9.74 -6.56 13.70
N ALA A 63 -10.54 -7.00 14.68
CA ALA A 63 -11.38 -8.18 14.53
C ALA A 63 -12.36 -8.00 13.35
N ASP A 64 -13.03 -6.85 13.30
CA ASP A 64 -13.94 -6.48 12.21
C ASP A 64 -13.30 -6.48 10.82
N LEU A 65 -12.05 -5.98 10.70
CA LEU A 65 -11.30 -5.99 9.42
C LEU A 65 -10.85 -7.38 8.98
N ASN A 66 -10.76 -8.34 9.89
CA ASN A 66 -10.27 -9.70 9.62
C ASN A 66 -11.41 -10.75 9.56
N GLU A 67 -12.68 -10.32 9.67
CA GLU A 67 -13.85 -11.21 9.60
C GLU A 67 -14.24 -11.63 8.16
N ASP A 68 -13.55 -11.12 7.13
CA ASP A 68 -13.70 -11.49 5.70
C ASP A 68 -12.62 -12.48 5.18
#